data_AF-A0A485KC79-F1
#
_entry.id   AF-A0A485KC79-F1
#
_cell.length_a   1.000
_cell.length_b   1.000
_cell.length_c   1.000
_cell.angle_alpha   90.00
_cell.angle_beta   90.00
_cell.angle_gamma   90.00
#
_symmetry.space_group_name_H-M   'P 1'
#
loop_
_entity.id
_entity.type
_entity.pdbx_description
1 polymer ?
#
loop_
_entity_poly.entity_id
_entity_poly.type
_entity_poly.pdbx_seq_one_letter_code
_entity_poly.pdbx_strand_id
1 'polypeptide(L)'
;MGGARVAPGKTQSLVGPNRASIPTAPPRRSAVPTVGGVLYLIATSACSTGYLFLLSPHLTNDFWWAGFNTTGMQTYVGDLYNTHLQSNASGILALEDPGSARPTSYATQASSMAFSTSYGRQILLDTLPLHSAVEALRLSSLDTHVETFMVPHCWVDFGRQFEMAHTDARQARCSDHYQANAAVYVESLLRNVPASDLTSAKFAPHFQVAIFAALKSFDSGQSLLASWQQPWLNIETEVQVWASHGLQYWKTPLQNNNQEGILETITITNAIGYSMPVTIKNIPFALTDNASN
;
A
#
# COMPACT_ATOMS: atom_id res chain seq x y z
N MET A 1 -26.32 56.10 121.57
CA MET A 1 -26.41 57.01 120.41
C MET A 1 -27.21 56.28 119.34
N GLY A 2 -28.54 56.48 119.39
CA GLY A 2 -29.51 55.76 118.57
C GLY A 2 -29.76 56.48 117.25
N GLY A 3 -30.26 55.84 116.20
CA GLY A 3 -30.87 54.52 116.10
C GLY A 3 -32.01 54.66 115.09
N ALA A 4 -32.15 53.72 114.16
CA ALA A 4 -33.42 53.40 113.53
C ALA A 4 -33.26 52.17 112.63
N ARG A 5 -33.94 51.09 113.03
CA ARG A 5 -34.36 49.99 112.16
C ARG A 5 -35.24 50.54 111.04
N VAL A 6 -35.22 49.93 109.84
CA VAL A 6 -36.41 49.58 109.04
C VAL A 6 -35.99 48.53 107.99
N ALA A 7 -36.71 47.41 107.95
CA ALA A 7 -36.84 46.49 106.81
C ALA A 7 -38.24 46.70 106.19
N PRO A 8 -38.64 46.00 105.11
CA PRO A 8 -38.03 45.78 103.80
C PRO A 8 -38.91 46.41 102.68
N GLY A 9 -38.46 46.33 101.43
CA GLY A 9 -39.38 46.52 100.28
C GLY A 9 -38.69 46.96 99.01
N LYS A 10 -38.34 46.02 98.12
CA LYS A 10 -38.15 46.30 96.70
C LYS A 10 -38.84 45.25 95.82
N THR A 11 -39.94 45.74 95.28
CA THR A 11 -40.57 45.54 93.98
C THR A 11 -39.70 44.91 92.86
N GLN A 12 -40.36 43.96 92.18
CA GLN A 12 -40.33 43.65 90.74
C GLN A 12 -39.01 43.18 90.10
N SER A 13 -38.82 41.86 90.16
CA SER A 13 -38.37 41.00 89.03
C SER A 13 -39.18 41.29 87.76
N LEU A 14 -38.70 41.15 86.51
CA LEU A 14 -37.46 40.66 85.92
C LEU A 14 -37.43 41.24 84.50
N VAL A 15 -36.36 41.95 84.11
CA VAL A 15 -36.04 42.18 82.70
C VAL A 15 -35.43 40.90 82.16
N GLY A 16 -36.10 40.28 81.19
CA GLY A 16 -35.67 39.02 80.58
C GLY A 16 -34.39 39.19 79.75
N PRO A 17 -33.44 38.25 79.80
CA PRO A 17 -32.40 38.16 78.79
C PRO A 17 -32.96 37.48 77.55
N ASN A 18 -32.88 38.15 76.39
CA ASN A 18 -33.11 37.52 75.08
C ASN A 18 -32.15 36.33 74.94
N ARG A 19 -32.70 35.11 74.97
CA ARG A 19 -31.97 33.89 74.61
C ARG A 19 -31.62 33.99 73.12
N ALA A 20 -30.33 34.15 72.83
CA ALA A 20 -29.77 33.91 71.53
C ALA A 20 -30.21 32.51 71.04
N SER A 21 -30.77 32.44 69.84
CA SER A 21 -31.07 31.19 69.15
C SER A 21 -29.76 30.44 68.90
N ILE A 22 -29.65 29.26 69.50
CA ILE A 22 -28.57 28.32 69.23
C ILE A 22 -28.74 27.84 67.77
N PRO A 23 -27.72 27.94 66.89
CA PRO A 23 -27.81 27.32 65.57
C PRO A 23 -27.93 25.81 65.75
N THR A 24 -29.03 25.25 65.26
CA THR A 24 -29.25 23.79 65.18
C THR A 24 -28.12 23.13 64.41
N ALA A 25 -27.55 22.07 64.99
CA ALA A 25 -26.54 21.24 64.33
C ALA A 25 -27.04 20.81 62.94
N PRO A 26 -26.18 20.79 61.90
CA PRO A 26 -26.59 20.38 60.57
C PRO A 26 -27.14 18.95 60.60
N PRO A 27 -28.15 18.60 59.79
CA PRO A 27 -28.68 17.24 59.75
C PRO A 27 -27.54 16.26 59.45
N ARG A 28 -27.48 15.16 60.20
CA ARG A 28 -26.54 14.05 59.92
C ARG A 28 -26.68 13.68 58.45
N ARG A 29 -25.68 14.03 57.64
CA ARG A 29 -25.61 13.62 56.23
C ARG A 29 -25.66 12.09 56.22
N SER A 30 -26.67 11.53 55.58
CA SER A 30 -26.80 10.07 55.41
C SER A 30 -25.48 9.53 54.84
N ALA A 31 -24.89 8.53 55.51
CA ALA A 31 -23.65 7.90 55.03
C ALA A 31 -23.88 7.02 53.79
N VAL A 32 -25.15 6.68 53.50
CA VAL A 32 -25.56 5.80 52.39
C VAL A 32 -25.11 6.31 51.01
N PRO A 33 -25.35 7.57 50.59
CA PRO A 33 -24.86 8.09 49.32
C PRO A 33 -23.32 8.10 49.23
N THR A 34 -22.63 8.36 50.36
CA THR A 34 -21.16 8.34 50.41
C THR A 34 -20.61 6.93 50.21
N VAL A 35 -21.20 5.94 50.88
CA VAL A 35 -20.81 4.52 50.73
C VAL A 35 -21.11 4.02 49.31
N GLY A 36 -22.27 4.38 48.75
CA GLY A 36 -22.61 4.08 47.36
C GLY A 36 -21.62 4.67 46.36
N GLY A 37 -21.21 5.93 46.57
CA GLY A 37 -20.18 6.58 45.76
C GLY A 37 -18.81 5.90 45.86
N VAL A 38 -18.39 5.50 47.06
CA VAL A 38 -17.13 4.77 47.27
C VAL A 38 -17.16 3.41 46.58
N LEU A 39 -18.25 2.65 46.72
CA LEU A 39 -18.42 1.35 46.06
C LEU A 39 -18.42 1.50 44.54
N TYR A 40 -19.08 2.54 44.01
CA TYR A 40 -19.07 2.86 42.58
C TYR A 40 -17.65 3.16 42.08
N LEU A 41 -16.88 3.97 42.81
CA LEU A 41 -15.49 4.27 42.44
C LEU A 41 -14.60 3.03 42.48
N ILE A 42 -14.74 2.17 43.49
CA ILE A 42 -14.00 0.91 43.57
C ILE A 42 -14.37 -0.01 42.42
N ALA A 43 -15.67 -0.19 42.15
CA ALA A 43 -16.14 -1.06 41.08
C ALA A 43 -15.70 -0.55 39.69
N THR A 44 -15.87 0.74 39.41
CA THR A 44 -15.45 1.34 38.13
C THR A 44 -13.93 1.33 37.95
N SER A 45 -13.15 1.53 39.01
CA SER A 45 -11.70 1.39 38.96
C SER A 45 -11.29 -0.06 38.71
N ALA A 46 -11.90 -1.03 39.41
CA ALA A 46 -11.59 -2.45 39.21
C ALA A 46 -11.96 -2.92 37.79
N CYS A 47 -13.11 -2.48 37.26
CA CYS A 47 -13.50 -2.74 35.88
C CYS A 47 -12.52 -2.13 34.87
N SER A 48 -12.09 -0.88 35.10
CA SER A 48 -11.10 -0.21 34.24
C SER A 48 -9.76 -0.95 34.24
N THR A 49 -9.27 -1.35 35.42
CA THR A 49 -8.04 -2.13 35.54
C THR A 49 -8.17 -3.50 34.86
N GLY A 50 -9.30 -4.20 35.07
CA GLY A 50 -9.58 -5.48 34.43
C GLY A 50 -9.62 -5.38 32.90
N TYR A 51 -10.24 -4.32 32.36
CA TYR A 51 -10.24 -4.05 30.93
C TYR A 51 -8.83 -3.83 30.37
N LEU A 52 -7.98 -3.07 31.07
CA LEU A 52 -6.60 -2.87 30.65
C LEU A 52 -5.78 -4.17 30.64
N PHE A 53 -6.03 -5.11 31.56
CA PHE A 53 -5.39 -6.43 31.53
C PHE A 53 -5.80 -7.24 30.30
N LEU A 54 -7.07 -7.19 29.90
CA LEU A 54 -7.56 -7.85 28.68
C LEU A 54 -7.00 -7.19 27.42
N LEU A 55 -6.89 -5.86 27.43
CA LEU A 55 -6.45 -5.08 26.28
C LEU A 55 -4.92 -5.09 26.08
N SER A 56 -4.16 -5.21 27.17
CA SER A 56 -2.70 -5.09 27.17
C SER A 56 -1.98 -5.98 26.14
N PRO A 57 -2.34 -7.27 25.94
CA PRO A 57 -1.68 -8.11 24.93
C PRO A 57 -1.84 -7.59 23.50
N HIS A 58 -2.97 -6.95 23.20
CA HIS A 58 -3.26 -6.39 21.88
C HIS A 58 -2.49 -5.10 21.63
N LEU A 59 -2.27 -4.28 22.65
CA LEU A 59 -1.55 -3.00 22.54
C LEU A 59 -0.02 -3.14 22.49
N THR A 60 0.50 -4.37 22.38
CA THR A 60 1.95 -4.61 22.27
C THR A 60 2.53 -4.29 20.89
N ASN A 61 1.67 -4.08 19.89
CA ASN A 61 2.03 -3.74 18.52
C ASN A 61 0.95 -2.85 17.87
N ASP A 62 1.33 -2.17 16.79
CA ASP A 62 0.45 -1.22 16.10
C ASP A 62 -0.73 -1.90 15.39
N PHE A 63 -0.65 -3.20 15.10
CA PHE A 63 -1.73 -3.97 14.46
C PHE A 63 -2.86 -4.34 15.42
N TRP A 64 -2.69 -4.12 16.73
CA TRP A 64 -3.65 -4.52 17.77
C TRP A 64 -3.93 -6.03 17.78
N TRP A 65 -2.96 -6.81 17.29
CA TRP A 65 -3.06 -8.25 17.16
C TRP A 65 -2.24 -8.90 18.27
N ALA A 66 -2.92 -9.48 19.26
CA ALA A 66 -2.24 -10.13 20.38
C ALA A 66 -1.22 -11.18 19.90
N GLY A 67 0.01 -11.08 20.39
CA GLY A 67 1.10 -12.00 20.05
C GLY A 67 1.74 -11.74 18.68
N PHE A 68 1.29 -10.75 17.91
CA PHE A 68 1.96 -10.37 16.67
C PHE A 68 3.33 -9.76 16.97
N ASN A 69 4.37 -10.38 16.43
CA ASN A 69 5.74 -9.94 16.55
C ASN A 69 6.40 -9.88 15.16
N THR A 70 7.44 -9.06 15.06
CA THR A 70 8.18 -8.85 13.81
C THR A 70 9.07 -10.04 13.47
N THR A 71 9.50 -10.81 14.47
CA THR A 71 10.47 -11.91 14.32
C THR A 71 9.86 -13.26 13.96
N GLY A 72 8.54 -13.44 14.11
CA GLY A 72 7.88 -14.73 13.94
C GLY A 72 6.54 -14.65 13.22
N MET A 73 5.56 -13.92 13.77
CA MET A 73 4.23 -13.87 13.16
C MET A 73 4.24 -13.08 11.85
N GLN A 74 4.95 -11.96 11.81
CA GLN A 74 5.10 -11.18 10.58
C GLN A 74 5.77 -12.01 9.47
N THR A 75 6.83 -12.74 9.80
CA THR A 75 7.56 -13.57 8.83
C THR A 75 6.78 -14.80 8.41
N TYR A 76 6.01 -15.42 9.31
CA TYR A 76 5.07 -16.50 8.96
C TYR A 76 4.05 -16.03 7.93
N VAL A 77 3.39 -14.90 8.20
CA VAL A 77 2.42 -14.33 7.25
C VAL A 77 3.10 -13.99 5.93
N GLY A 78 4.29 -13.40 5.96
CA GLY A 78 5.07 -13.11 4.75
C GLY A 78 5.40 -14.36 3.93
N ASP A 79 5.91 -15.42 4.54
CA ASP A 79 6.24 -16.68 3.88
C ASP A 79 5.03 -17.39 3.29
N LEU A 80 3.92 -17.34 4.03
CA LEU A 80 2.64 -17.90 3.61
C LEU A 80 2.16 -17.18 2.33
N TYR A 81 2.08 -15.85 2.35
CA TYR A 81 1.74 -15.07 1.16
C TYR A 81 2.73 -15.30 0.01
N ASN A 82 4.04 -15.32 0.29
CA ASN A 82 5.06 -15.54 -0.73
C ASN A 82 4.90 -16.90 -1.42
N THR A 83 4.46 -17.93 -0.70
CA THR A 83 4.17 -19.25 -1.30
C THR A 83 2.94 -19.20 -2.21
N HIS A 84 1.84 -18.60 -1.74
CA HIS A 84 0.62 -18.51 -2.53
C HIS A 84 0.80 -17.65 -3.78
N LEU A 85 1.50 -16.53 -3.65
CA LEU A 85 1.81 -15.62 -4.76
C LEU A 85 2.67 -16.30 -5.83
N GLN A 86 3.64 -17.14 -5.44
CA GLN A 86 4.43 -17.92 -6.42
C GLN A 86 3.58 -18.91 -7.22
N SER A 87 2.45 -19.35 -6.67
CA SER A 87 1.51 -20.27 -7.35
C SER A 87 0.40 -19.57 -8.13
N ASN A 88 0.42 -18.22 -8.22
CA ASN A 88 -0.66 -17.40 -8.78
C ASN A 88 -2.04 -17.74 -8.16
N ALA A 89 -2.06 -18.14 -6.88
CA ALA A 89 -3.28 -18.47 -6.18
C ALA A 89 -4.04 -17.19 -5.81
N SER A 90 -5.37 -17.21 -5.99
CA SER A 90 -6.27 -16.14 -5.56
C SER A 90 -7.40 -16.68 -4.70
N GLY A 91 -7.90 -15.87 -3.77
CA GLY A 91 -9.00 -16.24 -2.90
C GLY A 91 -8.74 -15.95 -1.43
N ILE A 92 -9.62 -16.51 -0.58
CA ILE A 92 -9.53 -16.38 0.88
C ILE A 92 -8.52 -17.40 1.40
N LEU A 93 -7.54 -16.92 2.16
CA LEU A 93 -6.55 -17.75 2.83
C LEU A 93 -6.82 -17.76 4.33
N ALA A 94 -7.33 -18.88 4.84
CA ALA A 94 -7.57 -19.06 6.27
C ALA A 94 -6.25 -19.43 6.97
N LEU A 95 -5.84 -18.64 7.96
CA LEU A 95 -4.57 -18.84 8.68
C LEU A 95 -4.59 -20.13 9.54
N GLU A 96 -5.79 -20.57 9.92
CA GLU A 96 -6.06 -21.76 10.71
C GLU A 96 -6.16 -23.07 9.89
N ASP A 97 -6.19 -22.98 8.56
CA ASP A 97 -6.26 -24.16 7.69
C ASP A 97 -4.94 -24.97 7.79
N PRO A 98 -5.00 -26.31 7.92
CA PRO A 98 -3.82 -27.17 7.74
C PRO A 98 -2.95 -26.83 6.52
N GLY A 99 -3.54 -26.34 5.43
CA GLY A 99 -2.81 -25.88 4.24
C GLY A 99 -1.92 -24.66 4.46
N SER A 100 -2.19 -23.85 5.48
CA SER A 100 -1.40 -22.68 5.86
C SER A 100 -0.18 -23.04 6.74
N ALA A 101 -0.11 -24.29 7.21
CA ALA A 101 1.02 -24.75 8.01
C ALA A 101 2.33 -24.70 7.22
N ARG A 102 3.40 -24.21 7.85
CA ARG A 102 4.73 -24.07 7.25
C ARG A 102 5.73 -24.98 7.97
N PRO A 103 6.64 -25.65 7.25
CA PRO A 103 7.65 -26.53 7.86
C PRO A 103 8.81 -25.76 8.54
N THR A 104 8.61 -24.48 8.85
CA THR A 104 9.60 -23.58 9.45
C THR A 104 9.16 -23.22 10.86
N SER A 105 10.11 -23.22 11.81
CA SER A 105 9.85 -22.71 13.16
C SER A 105 9.97 -21.19 13.17
N TYR A 106 8.89 -20.51 13.55
CA TYR A 106 8.83 -19.04 13.71
C TYR A 106 9.04 -18.60 15.17
N ALA A 107 9.52 -19.51 16.04
CA ALA A 107 9.79 -19.23 17.45
C ALA A 107 11.19 -18.63 17.70
N THR A 108 12.00 -18.41 16.65
CA THR A 108 13.37 -17.91 16.76
C THR A 108 13.44 -16.38 16.89
N GLN A 109 14.55 -15.87 17.47
CA GLN A 109 14.77 -14.42 17.67
C GLN A 109 15.01 -13.64 16.38
N ALA A 110 15.33 -14.31 15.27
CA ALA A 110 15.44 -13.71 13.95
C ALA A 110 14.92 -14.70 12.91
N SER A 111 13.93 -14.27 12.14
CA SER A 111 13.59 -14.91 10.88
C SER A 111 13.43 -13.81 9.84
N SER A 112 13.77 -14.14 8.60
CA SER A 112 13.56 -13.30 7.42
C SER A 112 12.53 -13.97 6.54
N MET A 113 11.69 -13.18 5.87
CA MET A 113 10.77 -13.72 4.87
C MET A 113 11.57 -14.32 3.71
N ALA A 114 11.26 -15.56 3.35
CA ALA A 114 11.88 -16.27 2.24
C ALA A 114 11.12 -15.98 0.94
N PHE A 115 11.82 -15.46 -0.06
CA PHE A 115 11.34 -15.34 -1.43
C PHE A 115 12.52 -15.41 -2.42
N SER A 116 12.24 -15.79 -3.67
CA SER A 116 13.28 -15.86 -4.69
C SER A 116 13.70 -14.46 -5.16
N THR A 117 15.01 -14.22 -5.27
CA THR A 117 15.54 -12.99 -5.89
C THR A 117 15.19 -12.89 -7.37
N SER A 118 14.88 -14.00 -8.03
CA SER A 118 14.43 -14.04 -9.42
C SER A 118 12.93 -13.75 -9.59
N TYR A 119 12.18 -13.59 -8.51
CA TYR A 119 10.72 -13.48 -8.56
C TYR A 119 10.23 -12.23 -9.32
N GLY A 120 10.87 -11.07 -9.12
CA GLY A 120 10.56 -9.86 -9.89
C GLY A 120 10.76 -10.06 -11.40
N ARG A 121 11.86 -10.72 -11.78
CA ARG A 121 12.14 -11.09 -13.17
C ARG A 121 11.14 -12.11 -13.71
N GLN A 122 10.70 -13.07 -12.90
CA GLN A 122 9.66 -14.03 -13.30
C GLN A 122 8.35 -13.32 -13.65
N ILE A 123 7.92 -12.36 -12.84
CA ILE A 123 6.72 -11.55 -13.11
C ILE A 123 6.88 -10.74 -14.40
N LEU A 124 8.01 -10.05 -14.58
CA LEU A 124 8.21 -9.18 -15.74
C LEU A 124 8.26 -9.97 -17.07
N LEU A 125 8.81 -11.19 -17.03
CA LEU A 125 8.91 -12.08 -18.18
C LEU A 125 7.65 -12.94 -18.41
N ASP A 126 6.66 -12.82 -17.53
CA ASP A 126 5.38 -13.46 -17.73
C ASP A 126 4.60 -12.79 -18.86
N THR A 127 3.60 -13.50 -19.37
CA THR A 127 2.75 -13.01 -20.46
C THR A 127 1.64 -12.16 -19.87
N LEU A 128 1.58 -10.88 -20.25
CA LEU A 128 0.54 -9.96 -19.83
C LEU A 128 -0.60 -9.87 -20.87
N PRO A 129 -1.87 -9.84 -20.42
CA PRO A 129 -2.98 -9.45 -21.27
C PRO A 129 -2.79 -8.03 -21.81
N LEU A 130 -3.27 -7.77 -23.02
CA LEU A 130 -3.12 -6.45 -23.66
C LEU A 130 -3.71 -5.31 -22.83
N HIS A 131 -4.84 -5.54 -22.17
CA HIS A 131 -5.47 -4.55 -21.30
C HIS A 131 -4.52 -4.07 -20.19
N SER A 132 -3.97 -5.01 -19.42
CA SER A 132 -3.02 -4.71 -18.35
C SER A 132 -1.73 -4.10 -18.88
N ALA A 133 -1.28 -4.49 -20.08
CA ALA A 133 -0.11 -3.89 -20.71
C ALA A 133 -0.35 -2.42 -21.08
N VAL A 134 -1.49 -2.10 -21.69
CA VAL A 134 -1.86 -0.71 -22.05
C VAL A 134 -2.00 0.15 -20.79
N GLU A 135 -2.63 -0.37 -19.73
CA GLU A 135 -2.70 0.32 -18.44
C GLU A 135 -1.31 0.62 -17.88
N ALA A 136 -0.43 -0.38 -17.83
CA ALA A 136 0.92 -0.24 -17.29
C ALA A 136 1.76 0.77 -18.10
N LEU A 137 1.66 0.74 -19.44
CA LEU A 137 2.38 1.68 -20.31
C LEU A 137 1.95 3.13 -20.04
N ARG A 138 0.66 3.38 -19.85
CA ARG A 138 0.13 4.74 -19.62
C ARG A 138 0.44 5.29 -18.24
N LEU A 139 0.91 4.46 -17.31
CA LEU A 139 1.36 4.87 -15.98
C LEU A 139 2.83 5.30 -15.95
N SER A 140 3.55 5.18 -17.07
CA SER A 140 4.99 5.40 -17.16
C SER A 140 5.36 6.37 -18.30
N SER A 141 6.53 6.99 -18.19
CA SER A 141 7.06 7.89 -19.22
C SER A 141 7.80 7.11 -20.31
N LEU A 142 8.05 7.79 -21.44
CA LEU A 142 8.92 7.25 -22.49
C LEU A 142 10.30 6.82 -21.95
N ASP A 143 10.87 7.62 -21.06
CA ASP A 143 12.19 7.37 -20.50
C ASP A 143 12.21 6.08 -19.66
N THR A 144 11.20 5.89 -18.80
CA THR A 144 11.05 4.67 -17.99
C THR A 144 10.94 3.44 -18.88
N HIS A 145 10.18 3.49 -19.97
CA HIS A 145 10.03 2.34 -20.86
C HIS A 145 11.35 1.96 -21.54
N VAL A 146 12.09 2.95 -22.04
CA VAL A 146 13.39 2.72 -22.70
C VAL A 146 14.37 2.12 -21.70
N GLU A 147 14.45 2.66 -20.49
CA GLU A 147 15.37 2.19 -19.46
C GLU A 147 14.98 0.80 -18.94
N THR A 148 13.69 0.47 -18.84
CA THR A 148 13.20 -0.78 -18.23
C THR A 148 13.16 -1.94 -19.23
N PHE A 149 12.48 -1.79 -20.37
CA PHE A 149 12.12 -2.95 -21.18
C PHE A 149 13.23 -3.40 -22.14
N MET A 150 14.11 -2.50 -22.56
CA MET A 150 15.28 -2.81 -23.42
C MET A 150 14.93 -3.76 -24.59
N VAL A 151 13.80 -3.52 -25.24
CA VAL A 151 13.26 -4.47 -26.23
C VAL A 151 14.01 -4.34 -27.56
N PRO A 152 14.57 -5.43 -28.10
CA PRO A 152 14.93 -5.51 -29.52
C PRO A 152 13.65 -5.57 -30.38
N HIS A 153 13.12 -4.38 -30.69
CA HIS A 153 11.94 -4.19 -31.51
C HIS A 153 12.12 -4.80 -32.91
N CYS A 154 11.04 -5.34 -33.44
CA CYS A 154 10.98 -5.98 -34.76
C CYS A 154 10.38 -5.03 -35.80
N TRP A 155 9.36 -4.26 -35.43
CA TRP A 155 8.67 -3.34 -36.32
C TRP A 155 8.41 -1.99 -35.64
N VAL A 156 8.29 -0.96 -36.45
CA VAL A 156 7.85 0.35 -35.97
C VAL A 156 6.34 0.37 -35.78
N ASP A 157 5.58 -0.14 -36.75
CA ASP A 157 4.12 -0.04 -36.84
C ASP A 157 3.41 -1.41 -36.72
N PHE A 158 2.16 -1.42 -36.28
CA PHE A 158 1.32 -2.62 -36.19
C PHE A 158 1.03 -3.27 -37.55
N GLY A 159 1.07 -2.49 -38.63
CA GLY A 159 0.96 -2.98 -40.00
C GLY A 159 2.20 -3.73 -40.49
N ARG A 160 3.30 -3.73 -39.72
CA ARG A 160 4.59 -4.33 -40.06
C ARG A 160 5.18 -3.78 -41.36
N GLN A 161 4.86 -2.54 -41.72
CA GLN A 161 5.39 -1.89 -42.93
C GLN A 161 6.87 -1.51 -42.78
N PHE A 162 7.27 -1.14 -41.57
CA PHE A 162 8.62 -0.68 -41.27
C PHE A 162 9.32 -1.69 -40.38
N GLU A 163 10.12 -2.55 -41.00
CA GLU A 163 10.99 -3.52 -40.32
C GLU A 163 12.22 -2.82 -39.73
N MET A 164 12.61 -3.19 -38.51
CA MET A 164 13.74 -2.53 -37.81
C MET A 164 14.69 -3.49 -37.10
N ALA A 165 14.52 -4.81 -37.25
CA ALA A 165 15.48 -5.76 -36.73
C ALA A 165 16.88 -5.52 -37.35
N HIS A 166 17.93 -5.65 -36.53
CA HIS A 166 19.30 -5.36 -36.96
C HIS A 166 19.90 -6.33 -37.99
N THR A 167 19.26 -7.47 -38.27
CA THR A 167 19.71 -8.47 -39.26
C THR A 167 18.52 -9.17 -39.90
N ASP A 168 18.66 -9.61 -41.14
CA ASP A 168 17.64 -10.38 -41.86
C ASP A 168 17.25 -11.66 -41.10
N ALA A 169 18.23 -12.35 -40.51
CA ALA A 169 17.97 -13.54 -39.71
C ALA A 169 17.14 -13.23 -38.45
N ARG A 170 17.31 -12.04 -37.84
CA ARG A 170 16.47 -11.60 -36.72
C ARG A 170 15.07 -11.23 -37.22
N GLN A 171 14.97 -10.56 -38.35
CA GLN A 171 13.69 -10.18 -38.94
C GLN A 171 12.86 -11.42 -39.30
N ALA A 172 13.48 -12.45 -39.88
CA ALA A 172 12.83 -13.75 -40.11
C ALA A 172 12.28 -14.36 -38.82
N ARG A 173 13.08 -14.41 -37.74
CA ARG A 173 12.59 -14.89 -36.43
C ARG A 173 11.46 -14.05 -35.87
N CYS A 174 11.48 -12.73 -36.06
CA CYS A 174 10.39 -11.85 -35.68
C CYS A 174 9.09 -12.27 -36.36
N SER A 175 9.14 -12.44 -37.69
CA SER A 175 8.01 -12.90 -38.48
C SER A 175 7.55 -14.31 -38.07
N ASP A 176 8.46 -15.22 -37.74
CA ASP A 176 8.08 -16.60 -37.40
C ASP A 176 7.49 -16.75 -35.98
N HIS A 177 7.91 -15.91 -35.02
CA HIS A 177 7.64 -16.16 -33.59
C HIS A 177 7.05 -15.00 -32.79
N TYR A 178 7.17 -13.75 -33.25
CA TYR A 178 6.89 -12.58 -32.40
C TYR A 178 5.78 -11.67 -32.92
N GLN A 179 5.11 -12.01 -34.03
CA GLN A 179 4.06 -11.18 -34.60
C GLN A 179 2.91 -10.89 -33.61
N ALA A 180 2.54 -11.85 -32.77
CA ALA A 180 1.46 -11.70 -31.79
C ALA A 180 1.88 -10.96 -30.51
N ASN A 181 3.18 -10.70 -30.30
CA ASN A 181 3.70 -10.02 -29.12
C ASN A 181 3.71 -8.50 -29.33
N ALA A 182 2.85 -7.76 -28.64
CA ALA A 182 2.78 -6.31 -28.76
C ALA A 182 4.09 -5.61 -28.36
N ALA A 183 4.89 -6.20 -27.46
CA ALA A 183 6.12 -5.60 -26.96
C ALA A 183 7.18 -5.34 -28.05
N VAL A 184 7.16 -6.09 -29.17
CA VAL A 184 8.17 -5.92 -30.24
C VAL A 184 7.82 -4.83 -31.26
N TYR A 185 6.72 -4.11 -31.06
CA TYR A 185 6.25 -3.02 -31.92
C TYR A 185 6.48 -1.68 -31.24
N VAL A 186 7.24 -0.78 -31.86
CA VAL A 186 7.48 0.56 -31.28
C VAL A 186 6.18 1.35 -31.10
N GLU A 187 5.24 1.20 -32.04
CA GLU A 187 3.92 1.83 -32.01
C GLU A 187 3.14 1.51 -30.72
N SER A 188 3.28 0.30 -30.17
CA SER A 188 2.63 -0.07 -28.90
C SER A 188 3.00 0.87 -27.77
N LEU A 189 4.27 1.26 -27.72
CA LEU A 189 4.85 2.12 -26.71
C LEU A 189 4.57 3.59 -27.01
N LEU A 190 4.79 4.05 -28.25
CA LEU A 190 4.64 5.47 -28.61
C LEU A 190 3.19 5.96 -28.59
N ARG A 191 2.21 5.07 -28.82
CA ARG A 191 0.79 5.40 -28.66
C ARG A 191 0.34 5.54 -27.20
N ASN A 192 1.14 5.03 -26.26
CA ASN A 192 0.76 4.90 -24.84
C ASN A 192 1.69 5.65 -23.89
N VAL A 193 2.51 6.57 -24.41
CA VAL A 193 3.21 7.61 -23.63
C VAL A 193 2.54 8.97 -23.83
N PRO A 194 2.68 9.92 -22.88
CA PRO A 194 2.17 11.27 -23.06
C PRO A 194 2.71 11.89 -24.35
N ALA A 195 1.86 12.55 -25.14
CA ALA A 195 2.30 13.14 -26.42
C ALA A 195 3.47 14.14 -26.26
N SER A 196 3.55 14.81 -25.12
CA SER A 196 4.69 15.67 -24.76
C SER A 196 6.02 14.92 -24.77
N ASP A 197 6.04 13.68 -24.29
CA ASP A 197 7.26 12.87 -24.14
C ASP A 197 7.94 12.61 -25.47
N LEU A 198 7.21 12.60 -26.59
CA LEU A 198 7.77 12.47 -27.94
C LEU A 198 8.70 13.63 -28.34
N THR A 199 8.74 14.69 -27.53
CA THR A 199 9.59 15.87 -27.72
C THR A 199 10.41 16.25 -26.49
N SER A 200 9.84 16.10 -25.28
CA SER A 200 10.45 16.58 -24.04
C SER A 200 11.19 15.51 -23.24
N ALA A 201 10.93 14.23 -23.48
CA ALA A 201 11.59 13.15 -22.75
C ALA A 201 13.09 13.10 -23.10
N LYS A 202 13.90 12.61 -22.16
CA LYS A 202 15.37 12.48 -22.33
C LYS A 202 15.72 11.66 -23.57
N PHE A 203 14.97 10.58 -23.84
CA PHE A 203 15.23 9.73 -25.00
C PHE A 203 14.56 10.21 -26.30
N ALA A 204 13.71 11.23 -26.27
CA ALA A 204 13.01 11.73 -27.45
C ALA A 204 13.94 12.07 -28.63
N PRO A 205 15.10 12.75 -28.46
CA PRO A 205 16.02 13.04 -29.56
C PRO A 205 16.53 11.79 -30.28
N HIS A 206 16.68 10.66 -29.58
CA HIS A 206 17.10 9.40 -30.19
C HIS A 206 16.02 8.83 -31.10
N PHE A 207 14.76 8.86 -30.68
CA PHE A 207 13.62 8.48 -31.53
C PHE A 207 13.46 9.41 -32.73
N GLN A 208 13.68 10.72 -32.54
CA GLN A 208 13.62 11.72 -33.62
C GLN A 208 14.61 11.39 -34.74
N VAL A 209 15.86 11.08 -34.39
CA VAL A 209 16.91 10.79 -35.36
C VAL A 209 16.76 9.39 -35.96
N ALA A 210 16.55 8.37 -35.13
CA ALA A 210 16.60 6.98 -35.56
C ALA A 210 15.31 6.50 -36.25
N ILE A 211 14.15 7.04 -35.87
CA ILE A 211 12.85 6.54 -36.33
C ILE A 211 12.07 7.64 -37.05
N PHE A 212 11.83 8.79 -36.41
CA PHE A 212 10.87 9.76 -36.93
C PHE A 212 11.39 10.47 -38.19
N ALA A 213 12.69 10.74 -38.28
CA ALA A 213 13.31 11.31 -39.47
C ALA A 213 13.09 10.41 -40.71
N ALA A 214 13.22 9.10 -40.55
CA ALA A 214 12.98 8.14 -41.63
C ALA A 214 11.49 8.05 -41.98
N LEU A 215 10.59 8.02 -40.99
CA LEU A 215 9.15 7.98 -41.22
C LEU A 215 8.63 9.20 -42.00
N LYS A 216 9.24 10.38 -41.82
CA LYS A 216 8.86 11.60 -42.57
C LYS A 216 9.09 11.47 -44.08
N SER A 217 9.90 10.53 -44.54
CA SER A 217 10.12 10.27 -45.97
C SER A 217 8.97 9.49 -46.63
N PHE A 218 7.98 9.03 -45.86
CA PHE A 218 6.85 8.24 -46.34
C PHE A 218 5.52 8.88 -45.93
N ASP A 219 4.53 8.90 -46.82
CA ASP A 219 3.19 9.44 -46.51
C ASP A 219 2.50 8.65 -45.39
N SER A 220 2.66 7.31 -45.38
CA SER A 220 2.18 6.45 -44.29
C SER A 220 2.91 6.72 -42.98
N GLY A 221 4.22 7.00 -43.03
CA GLY A 221 5.01 7.33 -41.84
C GLY A 221 4.64 8.68 -41.23
N GLN A 222 4.35 9.70 -42.05
CA GLN A 222 3.83 10.98 -41.57
C GLN A 222 2.46 10.83 -40.90
N SER A 223 1.57 10.02 -41.50
CA SER A 223 0.25 9.71 -40.94
C SER A 223 0.37 9.00 -39.58
N LEU A 224 1.30 8.05 -39.48
CA LEU A 224 1.59 7.32 -38.26
C LEU A 224 2.10 8.25 -37.15
N LEU A 225 3.08 9.12 -37.45
CA LEU A 225 3.59 10.12 -36.51
C LEU A 225 2.49 11.06 -35.98
N ALA A 226 1.59 11.50 -36.86
CA ALA A 226 0.46 12.34 -36.47
C ALA A 226 -0.54 11.60 -35.56
N SER A 227 -0.67 10.28 -35.72
CA SER A 227 -1.54 9.46 -34.89
C SER A 227 -1.06 9.37 -33.43
N TRP A 228 0.26 9.33 -33.20
CA TRP A 228 0.85 9.24 -31.86
C TRP A 228 0.73 10.55 -31.05
N GLN A 229 0.36 11.65 -31.70
CA GLN A 229 0.11 12.95 -31.05
C GLN A 229 -1.36 13.16 -30.69
N GLN A 230 -2.25 12.25 -31.10
CA GLN A 230 -3.67 12.35 -30.76
C GLN A 230 -3.88 12.00 -29.28
N PRO A 231 -4.96 12.51 -28.66
CA PRO A 231 -5.36 12.07 -27.32
C PRO A 231 -5.50 10.55 -27.27
N TRP A 232 -5.10 9.94 -26.15
CA TRP A 232 -5.24 8.51 -25.96
C TRP A 232 -6.69 8.07 -26.14
N LEU A 233 -6.86 6.98 -26.89
CA LEU A 233 -8.12 6.24 -26.90
C LEU A 233 -8.40 5.69 -25.50
N ASN A 234 -9.66 5.39 -25.20
CA ASN A 234 -9.94 4.57 -24.02
C ASN A 234 -9.19 3.22 -24.13
N ILE A 235 -8.89 2.58 -22.99
CA ILE A 235 -8.06 1.37 -22.94
C ILE A 235 -8.67 0.25 -23.80
N GLU A 236 -9.98 0.02 -23.70
CA GLU A 236 -10.68 -1.03 -24.45
C GLU A 236 -10.56 -0.85 -25.97
N THR A 237 -10.74 0.38 -26.47
CA THR A 237 -10.60 0.69 -27.89
C THR A 237 -9.15 0.57 -28.35
N GLU A 238 -8.17 0.96 -27.55
CA GLU A 238 -6.75 0.76 -27.88
C GLU A 238 -6.41 -0.73 -27.97
N VAL A 239 -6.89 -1.54 -27.03
CA VAL A 239 -6.73 -3.00 -27.06
C VAL A 239 -7.40 -3.61 -28.30
N GLN A 240 -8.58 -3.12 -28.70
CA GLN A 240 -9.23 -3.55 -29.94
C GLN A 240 -8.42 -3.21 -31.19
N VAL A 241 -7.79 -2.02 -31.22
CA VAL A 241 -6.86 -1.67 -32.31
C VAL A 241 -5.72 -2.69 -32.36
N TRP A 242 -5.07 -2.98 -31.24
CA TRP A 242 -3.97 -3.96 -31.19
C TRP A 242 -4.43 -5.35 -31.65
N ALA A 243 -5.57 -5.81 -31.15
CA ALA A 243 -6.16 -7.09 -31.52
C ALA A 243 -6.52 -7.16 -33.02
N SER A 244 -7.00 -6.07 -33.61
CA SER A 244 -7.32 -6.01 -35.05
C SER A 244 -6.08 -6.19 -35.94
N HIS A 245 -4.88 -5.90 -35.42
CA HIS A 245 -3.60 -6.13 -36.07
C HIS A 245 -2.97 -7.50 -35.77
N GLY A 246 -3.70 -8.37 -35.05
CA GLY A 246 -3.27 -9.72 -34.70
C GLY A 246 -2.38 -9.81 -33.46
N LEU A 247 -2.26 -8.73 -32.69
CA LEU A 247 -1.55 -8.73 -31.42
C LEU A 247 -2.42 -9.41 -30.37
N GLN A 248 -1.81 -10.21 -29.49
CA GLN A 248 -2.55 -11.06 -28.54
C GLN A 248 -2.07 -10.89 -27.10
N TYR A 249 -0.78 -10.65 -26.92
CA TYR A 249 -0.18 -10.55 -25.59
C TYR A 249 0.98 -9.55 -25.57
N TRP A 250 1.35 -9.14 -24.38
CA TRP A 250 2.58 -8.42 -24.12
C TRP A 250 3.56 -9.31 -23.38
N LYS A 251 4.77 -9.44 -23.89
CA LYS A 251 5.85 -10.15 -23.20
C LYS A 251 7.17 -9.45 -23.43
N THR A 252 7.79 -9.00 -22.35
CA THR A 252 9.13 -8.41 -22.41
C THR A 252 10.18 -9.51 -22.63
N PRO A 253 11.25 -9.23 -23.39
CA PRO A 253 12.36 -10.16 -23.51
C PRO A 253 13.25 -10.11 -22.27
N LEU A 254 14.00 -11.19 -22.04
CA LEU A 254 15.04 -11.21 -21.02
C LEU A 254 16.13 -10.19 -21.35
N GLN A 255 16.47 -9.37 -20.36
CA GLN A 255 17.62 -8.47 -20.38
C GLN A 255 18.48 -8.65 -19.12
N ASN A 256 19.78 -8.35 -19.25
CA ASN A 256 20.79 -8.47 -18.18
C ASN A 256 21.42 -7.11 -17.78
N ASN A 257 20.95 -6.00 -18.36
CA ASN A 257 21.41 -4.65 -18.10
C ASN A 257 20.92 -4.10 -16.74
N ASN A 258 19.75 -4.52 -16.28
CA ASN A 258 19.16 -4.04 -15.03
C ASN A 258 18.70 -5.19 -14.14
N GLN A 259 18.79 -4.98 -12.83
CA GLN A 259 18.04 -5.72 -11.84
C GLN A 259 16.62 -5.17 -11.78
N GLU A 260 15.66 -6.04 -12.07
CA GLU A 260 14.25 -5.72 -11.89
C GLU A 260 13.91 -5.63 -10.42
N GLY A 261 13.35 -4.49 -10.03
CA GLY A 261 12.86 -4.28 -8.68
C GLY A 261 11.53 -4.99 -8.45
N ILE A 262 11.25 -5.32 -7.18
CA ILE A 262 9.92 -5.70 -6.75
C ILE A 262 9.62 -5.14 -5.37
N LEU A 263 8.45 -4.53 -5.24
CA LEU A 263 7.88 -4.13 -3.97
C LEU A 263 6.50 -4.76 -3.85
N GLU A 264 6.33 -5.66 -2.89
CA GLU A 264 5.02 -6.21 -2.57
C GLU A 264 4.69 -5.95 -1.11
N THR A 265 3.47 -5.47 -0.90
CA THR A 265 2.91 -5.16 0.41
C THR A 265 1.60 -5.91 0.60
N ILE A 266 1.37 -6.39 1.81
CA ILE A 266 0.05 -6.87 2.26
C ILE A 266 -0.54 -5.84 3.21
N THR A 267 -1.86 -5.82 3.31
CA THR A 267 -2.56 -4.96 4.27
C THR A 267 -3.14 -5.81 5.38
N ILE A 268 -2.81 -5.47 6.63
CA ILE A 268 -3.41 -6.06 7.82
C ILE A 268 -4.49 -5.10 8.31
N THR A 269 -5.73 -5.57 8.35
CA THR A 269 -6.87 -4.83 8.92
C THR A 269 -7.22 -5.41 10.28
N ASN A 270 -7.18 -4.58 11.32
CA ASN A 270 -7.48 -5.01 12.68
C ASN A 270 -8.99 -5.01 12.99
N ALA A 271 -9.35 -5.48 14.19
CA ALA A 271 -10.76 -5.62 14.62
C ALA A 271 -11.55 -4.29 14.72
N ILE A 272 -10.87 -3.14 14.79
CA ILE A 272 -11.50 -1.82 14.80
C ILE A 272 -11.54 -1.17 13.40
N GLY A 273 -11.11 -1.90 12.36
CA GLY A 273 -11.13 -1.44 10.97
C GLY A 273 -9.90 -0.63 10.53
N TYR A 274 -8.88 -0.49 11.38
CA TYR A 274 -7.65 0.20 11.02
C TYR A 274 -6.79 -0.72 10.14
N SER A 275 -6.33 -0.20 9.01
CA SER A 275 -5.57 -0.95 8.00
C SER A 275 -4.15 -0.43 7.87
N MET A 276 -3.17 -1.34 7.94
CA MET A 276 -1.76 -1.01 7.90
C MET A 276 -1.01 -1.86 6.88
N PRO A 277 -0.13 -1.27 6.05
CA PRO A 277 0.67 -2.03 5.10
C PRO A 277 1.85 -2.71 5.78
N VAL A 278 2.19 -3.90 5.30
CA VAL A 278 3.38 -4.67 5.68
C VAL A 278 4.08 -5.11 4.40
N THR A 279 5.34 -4.72 4.26
CA THR A 279 6.17 -5.14 3.12
C THR A 279 6.58 -6.61 3.27
N ILE A 280 6.30 -7.41 2.25
CA ILE A 280 6.61 -8.85 2.21
C ILE A 280 7.73 -9.22 1.23
N LYS A 281 7.96 -8.37 0.22
CA LYS A 281 9.10 -8.45 -0.70
C LYS A 281 9.61 -7.04 -0.99
N ASN A 282 10.93 -6.86 -0.96
CA ASN A 282 11.57 -5.62 -1.34
C ASN A 282 12.92 -5.91 -2.01
N ILE A 283 12.96 -5.78 -3.32
CA ILE A 283 14.18 -5.74 -4.12
C ILE A 283 14.16 -4.39 -4.83
N PRO A 284 15.14 -3.50 -4.60
CA PRO A 284 15.20 -2.26 -5.35
C PRO A 284 15.57 -2.52 -6.82
N PHE A 285 15.06 -1.68 -7.71
CA PHE A 285 15.61 -1.58 -9.06
C PHE A 285 17.07 -1.12 -8.97
N ALA A 286 17.95 -1.73 -9.76
CA ALA A 286 19.34 -1.32 -9.83
C ALA A 286 19.89 -1.48 -11.26
N LEU A 287 20.64 -0.48 -11.73
CA LEU A 287 21.46 -0.62 -12.92
C LEU A 287 22.68 -1.47 -12.57
N THR A 288 23.10 -2.39 -13.44
CA THR A 288 24.24 -3.28 -13.14
C THR A 288 25.55 -2.53 -12.88
N ASP A 289 25.68 -1.28 -13.33
CA ASP A 289 26.88 -0.46 -13.16
C ASP A 289 27.08 0.09 -11.74
N ASN A 290 26.08 -0.03 -10.86
CA ASN A 290 26.18 0.35 -9.45
C ASN A 290 26.49 -0.83 -8.51
N ALA A 291 26.82 -2.02 -9.03
CA ALA A 291 27.22 -3.17 -8.23
C ALA A 291 28.69 -3.13 -7.74
N SER A 292 29.37 -1.98 -7.86
CA SER A 292 30.71 -1.77 -7.30
C SER A 292 30.83 -0.40 -6.62
N ASN A 293 30.54 -0.38 -5.32
CA ASN A 293 31.36 0.27 -4.28
C ASN A 293 30.88 -0.14 -2.89
#